data_AF-A0A812MQ03-F1
#
_entry.id   AF-A0A812MQ03-F1
#
_cell.length_a   1.000
_cell.length_b   1.000
_cell.length_c   1.000
_cell.angle_alpha   90.00
_cell.angle_beta   90.00
_cell.angle_gamma   90.00
#
_symmetry.space_group_name_H-M   'P 1'
#
loop_
_entity.id
_entity.type
_entity.pdbx_description
1 polymer ?
#
loop_
_entity_poly.entity_id
_entity_poly.type
_entity_poly.pdbx_seq_one_letter_code
_entity_poly.pdbx_strand_id
1 'polypeptide(L)'
;FSQVGERYLLHGTSPQSVLDILHQGFSDKLASLSGIFGAGSYFAEDPEKIDQYTQPDGGYKTTGLEELHAQLFADGGNVHPGEDIFYCFVVRAICGAALVTEGLDHDRLKDVNTNKQVFLRSDRRQLCHIPGATPSISYHTLVVDVAKRKVPTSVLRFREIVLFEDTRVYPEYLIAYRRV
;
A
#
# COMPACT_ATOMS: atom_id res chain seq x y z
N PHE A 1 -15.50 19.12 10.95
CA PHE A 1 -15.77 17.98 10.05
C PHE A 1 -14.47 17.58 9.38
N SER A 2 -13.66 16.68 9.97
CA SER A 2 -12.58 16.07 9.20
C SER A 2 -13.24 15.14 8.18
N GLN A 3 -13.07 15.41 6.89
CA GLN A 3 -13.53 14.57 5.77
C GLN A 3 -13.34 13.08 6.08
N VAL A 4 -14.44 12.33 6.30
CA VAL A 4 -14.64 10.86 6.17
C VAL A 4 -13.45 9.89 6.46
N GLY A 5 -12.49 10.27 7.30
CA GLY A 5 -11.25 9.49 7.47
C GLY A 5 -10.38 9.44 6.22
N GLU A 6 -10.41 10.47 5.36
CA GLU A 6 -9.52 10.59 4.21
C GLU A 6 -8.09 10.94 4.65
N ARG A 7 -7.09 10.28 4.06
CA ARG A 7 -5.67 10.43 4.39
C ARG A 7 -4.81 10.40 3.14
N TYR A 8 -3.72 11.16 3.17
CA TYR A 8 -2.62 10.98 2.22
C TYR A 8 -1.67 9.91 2.76
N LEU A 9 -1.44 8.87 1.97
CA LEU A 9 -0.53 7.77 2.24
C LEU A 9 0.46 7.62 1.09
N LEU A 10 1.50 6.82 1.29
CA LEU A 10 2.55 6.59 0.31
C LEU A 10 2.56 5.13 -0.16
N HIS A 11 2.88 4.93 -1.43
CA HIS A 11 3.10 3.63 -2.03
C HIS A 11 4.37 3.66 -2.90
N GLY A 12 5.44 3.05 -2.40
CA GLY A 12 6.67 2.81 -3.17
C GLY A 12 6.51 1.58 -4.05
N THR A 13 7.00 1.65 -5.28
CA THR A 13 6.84 0.56 -6.25
C THR A 13 8.04 0.44 -7.18
N SER A 14 8.08 -0.63 -7.98
CA SER A 14 9.06 -0.78 -9.05
C SER A 14 8.70 0.08 -10.26
N PRO A 15 9.67 0.54 -11.07
CA PRO A 15 9.40 1.27 -12.31
C PRO A 15 8.47 0.50 -13.25
N GLN A 16 8.57 -0.83 -13.30
CA GLN A 16 7.74 -1.68 -14.14
C GLN A 16 6.24 -1.61 -13.77
N SER A 17 5.91 -1.29 -12.53
CA SER A 17 4.51 -1.24 -12.07
C SER A 17 3.90 0.17 -12.19
N VAL A 18 4.70 1.20 -12.51
CA VAL A 18 4.26 2.59 -12.49
C VAL A 18 3.19 2.84 -13.55
N LEU A 19 3.40 2.42 -14.80
CA LEU A 19 2.42 2.61 -15.87
C LEU A 19 1.12 1.85 -15.60
N ASP A 20 1.21 0.64 -15.08
CA ASP A 20 0.02 -0.15 -14.73
C ASP A 20 -0.82 0.59 -13.69
N ILE A 21 -0.20 1.15 -12.64
CA ILE A 21 -0.90 1.93 -11.62
C ILE A 21 -1.45 3.25 -12.19
N LEU A 22 -0.72 3.92 -13.08
CA LEU A 22 -1.20 5.14 -13.74
C LEU A 22 -2.42 4.88 -14.63
N HIS A 23 -2.43 3.78 -15.38
CA HIS A 23 -3.50 3.46 -16.33
C HIS A 23 -4.71 2.79 -15.68
N GLN A 24 -4.49 1.94 -14.68
CA GLN A 24 -5.53 1.07 -14.12
C GLN A 24 -5.89 1.42 -12.66
N GLY A 25 -5.11 2.27 -12.00
CA GLY A 25 -5.20 2.49 -10.56
C GLY A 25 -4.66 1.30 -9.76
N PHE A 26 -4.90 1.32 -8.45
CA PHE A 26 -4.66 0.15 -7.60
C PHE A 26 -5.74 -0.89 -7.83
N SER A 27 -5.36 -2.18 -7.81
CA SER A 27 -6.30 -3.28 -8.05
C SER A 27 -6.18 -4.37 -6.98
N ASP A 28 -7.27 -4.59 -6.25
CA ASP A 28 -7.41 -5.68 -5.28
C ASP A 28 -7.41 -7.07 -5.96
N LYS A 29 -7.81 -7.13 -7.23
CA LYS A 29 -7.78 -8.34 -8.07
C LYS A 29 -6.34 -8.78 -8.38
N LEU A 30 -5.44 -7.82 -8.56
CA LEU A 30 -4.01 -8.06 -8.81
C LEU A 30 -3.19 -8.13 -7.52
N ALA A 31 -3.78 -7.77 -6.38
CA ALA A 31 -3.11 -7.84 -5.08
C ALA A 31 -2.64 -9.26 -4.78
N SER A 32 -1.38 -9.36 -4.34
CA SER A 32 -0.77 -10.65 -4.04
C SER A 32 -1.50 -11.38 -2.92
N LEU A 33 -1.92 -12.62 -3.18
CA LEU A 33 -2.47 -13.52 -2.16
C LEU A 33 -1.43 -13.92 -1.09
N SER A 34 -0.14 -13.74 -1.37
CA SER A 34 0.95 -14.05 -0.43
C SER A 34 1.21 -12.94 0.60
N GLY A 35 0.52 -11.81 0.49
CA GLY A 35 0.60 -10.69 1.43
C GLY A 35 0.48 -11.14 2.88
N ILE A 36 1.36 -10.62 3.74
CA ILE A 36 1.39 -10.97 5.17
C ILE A 36 0.06 -10.60 5.81
N PHE A 37 -0.44 -9.40 5.49
CA PHE A 37 -1.65 -8.81 6.03
C PHE A 37 -2.85 -8.87 5.06
N GLY A 38 -2.94 -9.94 4.27
CA GLY A 38 -4.05 -10.18 3.35
C GLY A 38 -3.83 -9.68 1.92
N ALA A 39 -4.83 -9.90 1.07
CA ALA A 39 -4.78 -9.58 -0.35
C ALA A 39 -5.36 -8.19 -0.60
N GLY A 40 -4.59 -7.16 -0.27
CA GLY A 40 -4.95 -5.75 -0.43
C GLY A 40 -3.80 -4.89 -0.93
N SER A 41 -4.06 -3.60 -1.09
CA SER A 41 -3.05 -2.60 -1.42
C SER A 41 -2.38 -2.08 -0.14
N TYR A 42 -1.05 -2.07 -0.15
CA TYR A 42 -0.21 -1.72 0.99
C TYR A 42 0.29 -0.30 0.87
N PHE A 43 0.18 0.46 1.96
CA PHE A 43 0.59 1.84 2.05
C PHE A 43 1.35 2.10 3.35
N ALA A 44 2.08 3.20 3.39
CA ALA A 44 2.73 3.69 4.60
C ALA A 44 2.62 5.21 4.72
N GLU A 45 2.83 5.72 5.93
CA GLU A 45 2.95 7.17 6.17
C GLU A 45 4.39 7.65 6.05
N ASP A 46 5.35 6.72 6.13
CA ASP A 46 6.77 7.01 6.22
C ASP A 46 7.49 6.72 4.88
N PRO A 47 8.25 7.68 4.32
CA PRO A 47 9.00 7.49 3.08
C PRO A 47 10.09 6.41 3.20
N GLU A 48 10.68 6.19 4.38
CA GLU A 48 11.69 5.15 4.59
C GLU A 48 11.06 3.74 4.55
N LYS A 49 9.79 3.61 4.95
CA LYS A 49 9.07 2.34 4.82
C LYS A 49 8.82 1.99 3.37
N ILE A 50 8.31 2.94 2.58
CA ILE A 50 8.02 2.66 1.17
C ILE A 50 9.29 2.38 0.35
N ASP A 51 10.43 2.96 0.73
CA ASP A 51 11.69 2.83 0.00
C ASP A 51 12.15 1.36 -0.05
N GLN A 52 11.80 0.56 0.96
CA GLN A 52 12.03 -0.89 1.03
C GLN A 52 11.34 -1.68 -0.10
N TYR A 53 10.32 -1.09 -0.75
CA TYR A 53 9.58 -1.71 -1.86
C TYR A 53 9.96 -1.15 -3.23
N THR A 54 10.76 -0.09 -3.27
CA THR A 54 11.16 0.55 -4.53
C THR A 54 12.33 -0.19 -5.19
N GLN A 55 12.40 -0.07 -6.51
CA GLN A 55 13.53 -0.53 -7.33
C GLN A 55 14.06 0.63 -8.17
N PRO A 56 15.36 0.66 -8.49
CA PRO A 56 15.95 1.77 -9.23
C PRO A 56 15.49 1.77 -10.70
N ASP A 57 15.23 2.96 -11.21
CA ASP A 57 15.18 3.28 -12.63
C ASP A 57 16.50 3.95 -13.03
N GLY A 58 17.37 3.19 -13.68
CA GLY A 58 18.67 3.64 -14.17
C GLY A 58 18.60 4.48 -15.47
N GLY A 59 17.40 4.89 -15.89
CA GLY A 59 17.15 5.59 -17.14
C GLY A 59 17.39 4.71 -18.36
N TYR A 60 17.92 5.30 -19.42
CA TYR A 60 18.13 4.64 -20.73
C TYR A 60 19.11 3.44 -20.73
N LYS A 61 19.72 3.11 -19.58
CA LYS A 61 20.50 1.89 -19.39
C LYS A 61 19.62 0.68 -19.06
N THR A 62 18.42 0.91 -18.54
CA THR A 62 17.47 -0.14 -18.17
C THR A 62 16.56 -0.45 -19.35
N THR A 63 16.53 -1.72 -19.75
CA THR A 63 15.63 -2.20 -20.80
C THR A 63 14.24 -2.49 -20.22
N GLY A 64 13.20 -2.36 -21.05
CA GLY A 64 11.82 -2.64 -20.66
C GLY A 64 11.11 -1.49 -19.93
N LEU A 65 11.71 -0.29 -19.91
CA LEU A 65 11.11 0.94 -19.38
C LEU A 65 10.84 1.99 -20.47
N GLU A 66 10.98 1.62 -21.75
CA GLU A 66 10.91 2.55 -22.88
C GLU A 66 9.55 3.27 -22.94
N GLU A 67 8.45 2.55 -22.70
CA GLU A 67 7.11 3.14 -22.66
C GLU A 67 6.92 4.06 -21.46
N LEU A 68 7.43 3.67 -20.28
CA LEU A 68 7.38 4.52 -19.08
C LEU A 68 8.13 5.83 -19.34
N HIS A 69 9.34 5.72 -19.89
CA HIS A 69 10.17 6.88 -20.19
C HIS A 69 9.55 7.78 -21.25
N ALA A 70 8.94 7.22 -22.28
CA ALA A 70 8.23 7.99 -23.30
C ALA A 70 7.04 8.79 -22.73
N GLN A 71 6.35 8.27 -21.72
CA GLN A 71 5.22 8.95 -21.07
C GLN A 71 5.67 10.00 -20.05
N LEU A 72 6.69 9.71 -19.24
CA LEU A 72 7.11 10.59 -18.14
C LEU A 72 8.15 11.65 -18.55
N PHE A 73 8.97 11.35 -19.55
CA PHE A 73 10.13 12.17 -19.95
C PHE A 73 10.09 12.56 -21.44
N ALA A 74 8.89 12.89 -21.93
CA ALA A 74 8.69 13.35 -23.30
C ALA A 74 9.40 14.68 -23.59
N ASP A 75 9.70 14.92 -24.87
CA ASP A 75 10.36 16.14 -25.34
C ASP A 75 9.62 17.41 -24.89
N GLY A 76 10.36 18.34 -24.29
CA GLY A 76 9.81 19.58 -23.73
C GLY A 76 9.23 19.45 -22.32
N GLY A 77 9.21 18.24 -21.75
CA GLY A 77 8.82 17.96 -20.37
C GLY A 77 10.01 17.78 -19.42
N ASN A 78 9.82 16.95 -18.39
CA ASN A 78 10.90 16.56 -17.48
C ASN A 78 11.92 15.69 -18.22
N VAL A 79 13.20 15.85 -17.89
CA VAL A 79 14.27 15.01 -18.46
C VAL A 79 14.70 13.99 -17.42
N HIS A 80 14.78 12.71 -17.81
CA HIS A 80 15.34 11.68 -16.95
C HIS A 80 16.80 12.06 -16.59
N PRO A 81 17.20 12.07 -15.31
CA PRO A 81 18.48 12.65 -14.89
C PRO A 81 19.71 11.82 -15.28
N GLY A 82 19.52 10.60 -15.79
CA GLY A 82 20.60 9.69 -16.21
C GLY A 82 21.29 8.93 -15.06
N GLU A 83 20.76 9.09 -13.86
CA GLU A 83 21.12 8.37 -12.63
C GLU A 83 19.88 7.70 -12.04
N ASP A 84 20.09 6.84 -11.04
CA ASP A 84 19.02 6.07 -10.42
C ASP A 84 17.98 6.98 -9.78
N ILE A 85 16.74 6.87 -10.24
CA ILE A 85 15.55 7.43 -9.59
C ILE A 85 14.62 6.32 -9.12
N PHE A 86 13.75 6.67 -8.17
CA PHE A 86 12.78 5.78 -7.55
C PHE A 86 11.41 6.44 -7.58
N TYR A 87 10.35 5.62 -7.61
CA TYR A 87 8.98 6.10 -7.76
C TYR A 87 8.15 5.81 -6.51
N CYS A 88 7.39 6.82 -6.09
CA CYS A 88 6.38 6.70 -5.06
C CYS A 88 5.09 7.39 -5.50
N PHE A 89 3.95 6.75 -5.27
CA PHE A 89 2.65 7.39 -5.35
C PHE A 89 2.27 8.02 -4.00
N VAL A 90 1.84 9.28 -4.04
CA VAL A 90 1.04 9.87 -2.97
C VAL A 90 -0.42 9.53 -3.25
N VAL A 91 -1.03 8.81 -2.33
CA VAL A 91 -2.35 8.19 -2.50
C VAL A 91 -3.32 8.85 -1.55
N ARG A 92 -4.40 9.40 -2.09
CA ARG A 92 -5.54 9.85 -1.30
C ARG A 92 -6.44 8.65 -1.03
N ALA A 93 -6.48 8.22 0.23
CA ALA A 93 -7.16 7.01 0.67
C ALA A 93 -8.31 7.33 1.63
N ILE A 94 -9.47 6.70 1.41
CA ILE A 94 -10.63 6.81 2.30
C ILE A 94 -10.59 5.66 3.31
N CYS A 95 -9.97 5.91 4.47
CA CYS A 95 -9.68 4.86 5.46
C CYS A 95 -10.91 4.43 6.28
N GLY A 96 -11.93 5.28 6.40
CA GLY A 96 -13.15 4.97 7.15
C GLY A 96 -12.87 4.40 8.56
N ALA A 97 -13.59 3.33 8.92
CA ALA A 97 -13.35 2.58 10.16
C ALA A 97 -12.14 1.65 10.03
N ALA A 98 -11.15 1.82 10.90
CA ALA A 98 -9.92 1.04 10.92
C ALA A 98 -9.95 -0.05 12.02
N LEU A 99 -9.43 -1.23 11.68
CA LEU A 99 -9.05 -2.28 12.63
C LEU A 99 -7.55 -2.15 12.88
N VAL A 100 -7.14 -2.09 14.16
CA VAL A 100 -5.73 -1.99 14.54
C VAL A 100 -5.25 -3.33 15.10
N THR A 101 -4.08 -3.77 14.66
CA THR A 101 -3.40 -4.99 15.14
C THR A 101 -1.90 -4.75 15.26
N GLU A 102 -1.21 -5.44 16.17
CA GLU A 102 0.28 -5.45 16.21
C GLU A 102 0.87 -6.65 15.44
N GLY A 103 0.01 -7.52 14.89
CA GLY A 103 0.42 -8.73 14.20
C GLY A 103 -0.69 -9.77 14.17
N LEU A 104 -0.57 -10.70 13.25
CA LEU A 104 -1.54 -11.79 13.07
C LEU A 104 -1.05 -13.11 13.64
N ASP A 105 -1.98 -14.00 13.95
CA ASP A 105 -1.68 -15.38 14.33
C ASP A 105 -1.01 -16.18 13.19
N HIS A 106 -0.66 -17.44 13.48
CA HIS A 106 0.01 -18.33 12.53
C HIS A 106 -0.76 -18.46 11.21
N ASP A 107 -2.09 -18.56 11.29
CA ASP A 107 -2.97 -18.71 10.13
C ASP A 107 -3.29 -17.37 9.45
N ARG A 108 -2.83 -16.25 10.03
CA ARG A 108 -3.01 -14.88 9.55
C ARG A 108 -4.47 -14.48 9.45
N LEU A 109 -5.30 -14.96 10.37
CA LEU A 109 -6.75 -14.71 10.42
C LEU A 109 -7.19 -13.92 11.64
N LYS A 110 -6.42 -13.96 12.72
CA LYS A 110 -6.74 -13.33 14.00
C LYS A 110 -5.62 -12.44 14.47
N ASP A 111 -5.97 -11.47 15.30
CA ASP A 111 -5.01 -10.61 15.98
C ASP A 111 -4.22 -11.44 17.00
N VAL A 112 -2.90 -11.30 16.99
CA VAL A 112 -1.97 -12.12 17.79
C VAL A 112 -2.12 -11.89 19.31
N ASN A 113 -2.56 -10.69 19.72
CA ASN A 113 -2.61 -10.30 21.12
C ASN A 113 -3.97 -10.61 21.75
N THR A 114 -5.05 -10.44 20.98
CA THR A 114 -6.43 -10.53 21.46
C THR A 114 -7.15 -11.77 20.99
N ASN A 115 -6.59 -12.52 20.03
CA ASN A 115 -7.19 -13.68 19.39
C ASN A 115 -8.55 -13.38 18.72
N LYS A 116 -8.85 -12.10 18.46
CA LYS A 116 -10.07 -11.68 17.76
C LYS A 116 -9.90 -11.84 16.25
N GLN A 117 -10.99 -12.18 15.58
CA GLN A 117 -11.02 -12.31 14.12
C GLN A 117 -10.66 -10.99 13.44
N VAL A 118 -9.74 -11.03 12.48
CA VAL A 118 -9.34 -9.87 11.65
C VAL A 118 -9.96 -9.97 10.27
N PHE A 119 -9.90 -11.13 9.64
CA PHE A 119 -10.46 -11.35 8.29
C PHE A 119 -11.82 -12.04 8.35
N LEU A 120 -12.73 -11.66 7.45
CA LEU A 120 -14.04 -12.29 7.36
C LEU A 120 -13.95 -13.75 6.89
N ARG A 121 -13.01 -14.03 5.97
CA ARG A 121 -12.81 -15.34 5.33
C ARG A 121 -11.33 -15.67 5.23
N SER A 122 -11.04 -16.94 4.94
CA SER A 122 -9.67 -17.44 4.79
C SER A 122 -8.93 -16.94 3.54
N ASP A 123 -9.65 -16.35 2.57
CA ASP A 123 -9.05 -15.70 1.41
C ASP A 123 -8.37 -14.35 1.76
N ARG A 124 -8.63 -13.82 2.96
CA ARG A 124 -8.04 -12.58 3.50
C ARG A 124 -8.22 -11.38 2.56
N ARG A 125 -9.36 -11.32 1.86
CA ARG A 125 -9.76 -10.21 0.96
C ARG A 125 -10.67 -9.18 1.63
N GLN A 126 -11.22 -9.49 2.80
CA GLN A 126 -12.13 -8.58 3.50
C GLN A 126 -11.94 -8.71 5.01
N LEU A 127 -11.98 -7.58 5.72
CA LEU A 127 -11.94 -7.55 7.18
C LEU A 127 -13.28 -7.96 7.80
N CYS A 128 -13.22 -8.36 9.07
CA CYS A 128 -14.39 -8.71 9.85
C CYS A 128 -15.35 -7.53 10.04
N HIS A 129 -16.56 -7.82 10.50
CA HIS A 129 -17.59 -6.82 10.75
C HIS A 129 -17.29 -5.96 11.99
N ILE A 130 -17.67 -4.69 11.91
CA ILE A 130 -17.59 -3.76 13.04
C ILE A 130 -18.64 -4.17 14.08
N PRO A 131 -18.25 -4.49 15.34
CA PRO A 131 -19.19 -4.89 16.36
C PRO A 131 -20.25 -3.81 16.62
N GLY A 132 -21.53 -4.18 16.52
CA GLY A 132 -22.67 -3.29 16.79
C GLY A 132 -23.05 -2.34 15.65
N ALA A 133 -22.37 -2.38 14.50
CA ALA A 133 -22.75 -1.53 13.37
C ALA A 133 -24.09 -1.98 12.74
N THR A 134 -24.96 -1.01 12.45
CA THR A 134 -26.24 -1.22 11.78
C THR A 134 -26.36 -0.22 10.60
N PRO A 135 -26.40 -0.68 9.34
CA PRO A 135 -26.31 -2.08 8.90
C PRO A 135 -24.94 -2.70 9.22
N SER A 136 -24.88 -4.04 9.18
CA SER A 136 -23.62 -4.75 9.36
C SER A 136 -22.65 -4.38 8.23
N ILE A 137 -21.51 -3.80 8.61
CA ILE A 137 -20.46 -3.36 7.69
C ILE A 137 -19.10 -3.86 8.19
N SER A 138 -18.18 -4.12 7.27
CA SER A 138 -16.80 -4.49 7.58
C SER A 138 -15.94 -3.29 7.96
N TYR A 139 -14.86 -3.53 8.69
CA TYR A 139 -13.77 -2.57 8.74
C TYR A 139 -13.21 -2.34 7.33
N HIS A 140 -12.73 -1.12 7.08
CA HIS A 140 -12.31 -0.69 5.74
C HIS A 140 -10.79 -0.67 5.58
N THR A 141 -10.08 -0.45 6.69
CA THR A 141 -8.63 -0.35 6.72
C THR A 141 -8.07 -1.22 7.83
N LEU A 142 -7.01 -1.96 7.51
CA LEU A 142 -6.19 -2.61 8.51
C LEU A 142 -4.99 -1.73 8.79
N VAL A 143 -4.80 -1.34 10.04
CA VAL A 143 -3.60 -0.65 10.51
C VAL A 143 -2.79 -1.67 11.30
N VAL A 144 -1.63 -2.01 10.78
CA VAL A 144 -0.65 -2.84 11.48
C VAL A 144 0.30 -1.91 12.22
N ASP A 145 0.11 -1.81 13.52
CA ASP A 145 0.91 -0.96 14.39
C ASP A 145 2.24 -1.62 14.75
N VAL A 146 3.19 -0.80 15.22
CA VAL A 146 4.50 -1.28 15.66
C VAL A 146 4.34 -2.15 16.90
N ALA A 147 4.73 -3.41 16.77
CA ALA A 147 4.56 -4.38 17.86
C ALA A 147 5.55 -4.13 18.99
N LYS A 148 5.07 -4.29 20.22
CA LYS A 148 5.94 -4.25 21.43
C LYS A 148 6.77 -5.52 21.59
N ARG A 149 6.35 -6.61 20.96
CA ARG A 149 7.01 -7.92 21.00
C ARG A 149 7.09 -8.49 19.59
N LYS A 150 8.24 -9.05 19.26
CA LYS A 150 8.46 -9.68 17.95
C LYS A 150 7.66 -10.98 17.84
N VAL A 151 6.76 -11.02 16.87
CA VAL A 151 6.06 -12.23 16.42
C VAL A 151 6.27 -12.39 14.90
N PRO A 152 6.00 -13.55 14.27
CA PRO A 152 6.32 -13.77 12.86
C PRO A 152 5.71 -12.75 11.88
N THR A 153 4.58 -12.15 12.25
CA THR A 153 3.80 -11.20 11.43
C THR A 153 3.81 -9.79 12.03
N SER A 154 4.71 -9.47 12.96
CA SER A 154 4.81 -8.11 13.52
C SER A 154 5.67 -7.21 12.65
N VAL A 155 5.29 -5.93 12.56
CA VAL A 155 6.17 -4.85 12.10
C VAL A 155 6.85 -4.20 13.30
N LEU A 156 8.15 -3.92 13.19
CA LEU A 156 8.98 -3.47 14.33
C LEU A 156 9.42 -2.00 14.27
N ARG A 157 9.17 -1.32 13.15
CA ARG A 157 9.69 0.04 12.93
C ARG A 157 8.65 0.99 12.36
N PHE A 158 7.95 0.55 11.32
CA PHE A 158 6.98 1.38 10.62
C PHE A 158 5.62 0.68 10.63
N ARG A 159 4.57 1.47 10.78
CA ARG A 159 3.21 0.99 10.59
C ARG A 159 2.99 0.64 9.11
N GLU A 160 2.16 -0.37 8.88
CA GLU A 160 1.65 -0.68 7.55
C GLU A 160 0.14 -0.46 7.52
N ILE A 161 -0.35 0.12 6.43
CA ILE A 161 -1.75 0.44 6.24
C ILE A 161 -2.23 -0.33 5.02
N VAL A 162 -3.25 -1.15 5.18
CA VAL A 162 -3.76 -2.01 4.10
C VAL A 162 -5.22 -1.70 3.84
N LEU A 163 -5.55 -1.42 2.57
CA LEU A 163 -6.92 -1.30 2.08
C LEU A 163 -7.23 -2.46 1.14
N PHE A 164 -8.46 -2.93 1.18
CA PHE A 164 -8.91 -4.12 0.45
C PHE A 164 -9.91 -3.81 -0.66
N GLU A 165 -10.23 -2.53 -0.87
CA GLU A 165 -11.15 -2.06 -1.92
C GLU A 165 -10.45 -0.97 -2.73
N ASP A 166 -10.37 -1.18 -4.05
CA ASP A 166 -9.73 -0.27 -5.02
C ASP A 166 -10.42 1.09 -5.12
N THR A 167 -11.75 1.12 -5.03
CA THR A 167 -12.57 2.34 -5.07
C THR A 167 -12.29 3.35 -3.95
N ARG A 168 -11.50 2.97 -2.94
CA ARG A 168 -11.12 3.82 -1.80
C ARG A 168 -9.75 4.46 -1.94
N VAL A 169 -9.01 4.16 -3.00
CA VAL A 169 -7.64 4.62 -3.17
C VAL A 169 -7.49 5.33 -4.50
N TYR A 170 -6.98 6.56 -4.46
CA TYR A 170 -6.73 7.36 -5.64
C TYR A 170 -5.26 7.76 -5.70
N PRO A 171 -4.47 7.29 -6.70
CA PRO A 171 -3.10 7.76 -6.89
C PRO A 171 -3.14 9.22 -7.35
N GLU A 172 -2.93 10.15 -6.41
CA GLU A 172 -3.11 11.59 -6.67
C GLU A 172 -1.86 12.24 -7.27
N TYR A 173 -0.68 11.82 -6.80
CA TYR A 173 0.59 12.31 -7.33
C TYR A 173 1.57 11.15 -7.53
N LEU A 174 2.40 11.23 -8.57
CA LEU A 174 3.59 10.42 -8.75
C LEU A 174 4.82 11.28 -8.44
N ILE A 175 5.67 10.80 -7.54
CA ILE A 175 6.95 11.41 -7.17
C ILE A 175 8.08 10.53 -7.69
N ALA A 176 8.95 11.12 -8.51
CA ALA A 176 10.27 10.57 -8.81
C ALA A 176 11.30 11.21 -7.86
N TYR A 177 12.04 10.40 -7.12
CA TYR A 177 13.02 10.87 -6.14
C TYR A 177 14.37 10.16 -6.28
N ARG A 178 15.41 10.75 -5.67
CA ARG A 178 16.75 10.17 -5.55
C ARG A 178 17.05 9.88 -4.09
N ARG A 179 17.82 8.84 -3.83
CA ARG A 179 18.39 8.57 -2.50
C ARG A 179 19.57 9.53 -2.27
N VAL A 180 19.69 10.07 -1.06
CA VAL A 180 20.78 10.97 -0.63
C VAL A 180 21.75 10.21 0.26
#